data_AF-A0A1N7ISR0-F1
#
_entry.id   AF-A0A1N7ISR0-F1
#
_cell.length_a   1.000
_cell.length_b   1.000
_cell.length_c   1.000
_cell.angle_alpha   90.00
_cell.angle_beta   90.00
_cell.angle_gamma   90.00
#
_symmetry.space_group_name_H-M   'P 1'
#
loop_
_entity.id
_entity.type
_entity.pdbx_description
1 polymer ?
#
loop_
_entity_poly.entity_id
_entity_poly.type
_entity_poly.pdbx_seq_one_letter_code
_entity_poly.pdbx_strand_id
1 'polypeptide(L)' 'MIGIFFLIIVPVLSIQIELNNVHHQFKIIDSFNLLYVIFKFPVWWMIGIVNIYLIKIKVKKYI' A
#
# COMPACT_ATOMS: atom_id res chain seq x y z
N MET A 1 -6.13 -15.36 9.75
CA MET A 1 -6.01 -14.27 10.74
C MET A 1 -4.83 -13.35 10.44
N ILE A 2 -3.60 -13.87 10.29
CA ILE A 2 -2.39 -13.08 9.95
C ILE A 2 -2.55 -12.27 8.64
N GLY A 3 -3.15 -12.87 7.61
CA GLY A 3 -3.37 -12.18 6.33
C GLY A 3 -4.20 -10.91 6.45
N ILE A 4 -5.23 -10.88 7.30
CA ILE A 4 -6.09 -9.70 7.51
C ILE A 4 -5.32 -8.58 8.19
N PHE A 5 -4.49 -8.93 9.18
CA PHE A 5 -3.64 -7.96 9.87
C PHE A 5 -2.73 -7.24 8.88
N PHE A 6 -2.03 -8.00 8.05
CA PHE A 6 -1.11 -7.44 7.08
C PHE A 6 -1.86 -6.73 5.94
N LEU A 7 -2.86 -7.35 5.30
CA LEU A 7 -3.55 -6.81 4.11
C LEU A 7 -4.49 -5.63 4.39
N ILE A 8 -4.98 -5.45 5.62
CA ILE A 8 -6.00 -4.46 5.93
C ILE A 8 -5.54 -3.52 7.05
N ILE A 9 -5.14 -4.06 8.20
CA ILE A 9 -4.84 -3.24 9.38
C ILE A 9 -3.59 -2.39 9.16
N VAL A 10 -2.50 -3.00 8.68
CA VAL A 10 -1.25 -2.29 8.38
C VAL A 10 -1.44 -1.17 7.35
N PRO A 11 -2.06 -1.39 6.17
CA PRO A 11 -2.26 -0.32 5.19
C PRO A 11 -3.17 0.79 5.70
N VAL A 12 -4.23 0.47 6.47
CA VAL A 12 -5.10 1.51 7.06
C VAL A 12 -4.32 2.38 8.05
N LEU A 13 -3.55 1.77 8.95
CA LEU A 13 -2.70 2.53 9.89
C LEU A 13 -1.65 3.37 9.15
N SER A 14 -1.07 2.82 8.07
CA SER A 14 -0.07 3.54 7.27
C SER A 14 -0.66 4.77 6.60
N ILE A 15 -1.88 4.65 6.05
CA ILE A 15 -2.62 5.79 5.47
C ILE A 15 -2.88 6.85 6.55
N GLN A 16 -3.33 6.46 7.74
CA GLN A 16 -3.61 7.41 8.83
C GLN A 16 -2.36 8.18 9.27
N ILE A 17 -1.24 7.49 9.46
CA ILE A 17 0.04 8.11 9.82
C ILE A 17 0.47 9.09 8.72
N GLU A 18 0.37 8.68 7.47
CA GLU A 18 0.83 9.51 6.36
C GLU A 18 -0.10 10.70 6.08
N LEU A 19 -1.42 10.56 6.27
CA LEU A 19 -2.35 11.67 6.26
C LEU A 19 -1.99 12.70 7.35
N ASN A 20 -1.73 12.25 8.57
CA ASN A 20 -1.32 13.15 9.66
C ASN A 20 -0.03 13.91 9.29
N ASN A 21 0.95 13.22 8.69
CA ASN A 21 2.18 13.86 8.24
C ASN A 21 1.94 14.90 7.14
N VAL A 22 1.06 14.60 6.17
CA VAL A 22 0.71 15.57 5.11
C VAL A 22 0.03 16.81 5.70
N HIS A 23 -0.84 16.63 6.69
CA HIS A 23 -1.46 17.75 7.42
C HIS A 23 -0.46 18.63 8.17
N HIS A 24 0.66 18.07 8.64
CA HIS A 24 1.71 18.83 9.33
C HIS A 24 2.76 19.44 8.40
N GLN A 25 3.04 18.81 7.26
CA GLN A 25 4.12 19.23 6.35
C GLN A 25 3.67 20.23 5.29
N PHE A 26 2.42 20.15 4.82
CA PHE A 26 1.93 21.01 3.75
C PHE A 26 0.98 22.08 4.28
N LYS A 27 1.29 23.34 3.96
CA LYS A 27 0.44 24.50 4.31
C LYS A 27 -0.87 24.55 3.51
N ILE A 28 -0.89 23.89 2.35
CA ILE A 28 -2.07 23.73 1.47
C ILE A 28 -2.17 22.25 1.12
N ILE A 29 -3.31 21.65 1.42
CA ILE A 29 -3.58 20.24 1.19
C ILE A 29 -4.61 20.19 0.07
N ASP A 30 -4.15 19.78 -1.11
CA ASP A 30 -5.03 19.60 -2.26
C ASP A 30 -5.60 18.16 -2.28
N SER A 31 -6.75 18.01 -2.93
CA SER A 31 -7.48 16.75 -3.07
C SER A 31 -6.62 15.66 -3.72
N PHE A 32 -5.69 16.04 -4.60
CA PHE A 32 -4.75 15.10 -5.20
C PHE A 32 -3.79 14.48 -4.18
N ASN A 33 -3.28 15.25 -3.21
CA ASN A 33 -2.39 14.70 -2.18
C ASN A 33 -3.13 13.71 -1.27
N LEU A 34 -4.39 14.00 -0.92
CA LEU A 34 -5.22 13.08 -0.14
C LEU A 34 -5.48 11.78 -0.91
N LEU A 35 -5.87 11.88 -2.18
CA LEU A 35 -6.06 10.72 -3.06
C LEU A 35 -4.78 9.90 -3.19
N TYR A 36 -3.65 10.57 -3.40
CA TYR A 36 -2.35 9.91 -3.49
C TYR A 36 -2.05 9.10 -2.23
N VAL A 37 -2.20 9.67 -1.03
CA VAL A 37 -1.95 8.97 0.23
C VAL A 37 -2.89 7.77 0.41
N ILE A 38 -4.17 7.93 0.10
CA ILE A 38 -5.17 6.85 0.22
C ILE A 38 -4.83 5.70 -0.73
N PHE A 39 -4.44 5.97 -1.97
CA PHE A 39 -4.17 4.92 -2.97
C PHE A 39 -2.75 4.37 -2.94
N LYS A 40 -1.78 5.11 -2.38
CA LYS A 40 -0.37 4.70 -2.34
C LYS A 40 -0.19 3.30 -1.79
N PHE A 41 -0.69 3.03 -0.59
CA PHE A 41 -0.51 1.73 0.06
C PHE A 41 -1.25 0.60 -0.67
N PRO A 42 -2.55 0.72 -1.02
CA PRO A 42 -3.24 -0.28 -1.84
C PRO A 42 -2.53 -0.61 -3.16
N VAL A 43 -2.03 0.39 -3.89
CA VAL A 43 -1.34 0.19 -5.17
C VAL A 43 -0.02 -0.56 -4.97
N TRP A 44 0.79 -0.18 -3.99
CA TRP A 44 2.04 -0.91 -3.69
C TRP A 44 1.81 -2.36 -3.28
N TRP A 45 0.73 -2.60 -2.53
CA TRP A 45 0.30 -3.95 -2.16
C TRP A 45 -0.12 -4.79 -3.36
N MET A 46 -0.88 -4.21 -4.30
CA MET A 46 -1.22 -4.87 -5.56
C MET A 46 0.03 -5.25 -6.36
N ILE A 47 1.00 -4.34 -6.47
CA ILE A 47 2.29 -4.61 -7.14
C ILE A 47 3.01 -5.78 -6.44
N GLY A 48 3.04 -5.81 -5.11
CA GLY A 48 3.63 -6.90 -4.33
C GLY A 48 2.97 -8.25 -4.62
N ILE A 49 1.64 -8.31 -4.64
CA ILE A 49 0.88 -9.53 -4.96
C ILE A 49 1.19 -10.01 -6.38
N VAL A 50 1.23 -9.10 -7.36
CA VAL A 50 1.58 -9.42 -8.75
C VAL A 50 3.00 -10.00 -8.84
N ASN A 51 3.97 -9.40 -8.14
CA ASN A 51 5.34 -9.90 -8.12
C ASN A 51 5.45 -11.30 -7.51
N ILE A 52 4.77 -11.55 -6.37
CA ILE A 52 4.73 -12.89 -5.75
C ILE A 52 4.15 -13.92 -6.74
N TYR A 53 3.07 -13.55 -7.44
CA TYR A 53 2.45 -14.42 -8.43
C TYR A 53 3.39 -14.72 -9.62
N LEU A 54 4.06 -13.70 -10.16
CA LEU A 54 5.04 -13.87 -11.24
C LEU A 54 6.22 -14.74 -10.84
N ILE A 55 6.75 -14.55 -9.62
CA ILE A 55 7.83 -15.38 -9.07
C ILE A 55 7.37 -16.82 -8.95
N LYS A 56 6.16 -17.06 -8.42
CA LYS A 56 5.60 -18.41 -8.27
C LYS A 56 5.46 -19.12 -9.63
N ILE A 57 5.02 -18.42 -10.67
CA ILE A 57 4.96 -18.96 -12.03
C ILE A 57 6.36 -19.34 -12.54
N LYS A 58 7.34 -18.44 -12.39
CA LYS A 58 8.70 -18.70 -12.85
C LYS A 58 9.33 -19.87 -12.09
N VAL A 59 9.26 -19.89 -10.77
CA VAL A 59 9.84 -20.96 -9.94
C VAL A 59 9.24 -22.33 -10.28
N LYS A 60 7.92 -22.42 -10.49
CA LYS A 60 7.26 -23.67 -10.91
C LYS A 60 7.72 -24.17 -12.29
N LYS A 61 8.28 -23.30 -13.13
CA LYS A 61 8.86 -23.70 -14.42
C LYS A 61 10.24 -24.35 -14.27
N TYR A 62 10.94 -24.13 -13.15
CA TYR A 62 12.30 -24.63 -12.91
C TYR A 62 12.35 -25.85 -11.97
N ILE A 63 11.24 -26.22 -11.35
CA ILE A 63 11.05 -27.43 -10.53
C ILE A 63 10.24 -28.43 -11.35
#